data_AF-A0A945LA07-F1
#
_entry.id   AF-A0A945LA07-F1
#
_cell.length_a   1.000
_cell.length_b   1.000
_cell.length_c   1.000
_cell.angle_alpha   90.00
_cell.angle_beta   90.00
_cell.angle_gamma   90.00
#
_symmetry.space_group_name_H-M   'P 1'
#
loop_
_entity.id
_entity.type
_entity.pdbx_description
1 polymer ?
#
loop_
_entity_poly.entity_id
_entity_poly.type
_entity_poly.pdbx_seq_one_letter_code
_entity_poly.pdbx_strand_id
1 'polypeptide(L)'
;MAREAGAGDSLKVLVYSSNRNTRADVLMALGPRPSMSLPIVEYTQVATEPAFISAADNGKFDLFILDGEATPAGGMGLARQ
;
A
#
# COMPACT_ATOMS: atom_id res chain seq x y z
N MET A 1 12.66 -9.36 -6.61
CA MET A 1 11.98 -10.44 -7.35
C MET A 1 10.56 -10.54 -6.79
N ALA A 2 9.58 -9.96 -7.49
CA ALA A 2 8.17 -10.15 -7.13
C ALA A 2 7.83 -11.63 -7.41
N ARG A 3 7.35 -12.34 -6.41
CA ARG A 3 6.89 -13.72 -6.59
C ARG A 3 5.63 -13.70 -7.45
N GLU A 4 5.51 -14.61 -8.41
CA GLU A 4 4.22 -14.83 -9.06
C GLU A 4 3.23 -15.32 -7.99
N ALA A 5 2.17 -14.55 -7.79
CA ALA A 5 1.13 -14.92 -6.83
C ALA A 5 0.39 -16.16 -7.37
N GLY A 6 0.53 -17.28 -6.66
CA GLY A 6 -0.22 -18.49 -6.96
C GLY A 6 -1.73 -18.23 -6.82
N ALA A 7 -2.54 -18.96 -7.59
CA ALA A 7 -3.98 -18.76 -7.77
C ALA A 7 -4.88 -18.93 -6.52
N GLY A 8 -4.35 -18.77 -5.30
CA GLY A 8 -5.07 -18.90 -4.03
C GLY A 8 -4.74 -17.85 -2.95
N ASP A 9 -3.69 -17.03 -3.10
CA ASP A 9 -3.34 -16.01 -2.11
C ASP A 9 -3.68 -14.61 -2.61
N SER A 10 -4.37 -13.82 -1.79
CA SER A 10 -4.62 -12.40 -2.02
C SER A 10 -3.33 -11.59 -1.93
N LEU A 11 -3.16 -10.58 -2.78
CA LEU A 11 -2.06 -9.62 -2.68
C LEU A 11 -2.33 -8.62 -1.56
N LYS A 12 -1.37 -8.45 -0.65
CA LYS A 12 -1.48 -7.50 0.47
C LYS A 12 -0.75 -6.21 0.14
N VAL A 13 -1.48 -5.11 0.12
CA VAL A 13 -0.97 -3.78 -0.23
C VAL A 13 -1.11 -2.83 0.95
N LEU A 14 -0.01 -2.17 1.32
CA LEU A 14 -0.02 -1.10 2.32
C LEU A 14 -0.04 0.26 1.62
N VAL A 15 -1.03 1.08 1.93
CA VAL A 15 -1.24 2.42 1.36
C VAL A 15 -0.99 3.48 2.43
N TYR A 16 0.00 4.34 2.18
CA TYR A 16 0.35 5.46 3.05
C TYR A 16 0.00 6.80 2.40
N SER A 17 -0.76 7.62 3.13
CA SER A 17 -0.92 9.05 2.89
C SER A 17 -1.50 9.72 4.13
N SER A 18 -1.02 10.91 4.51
CA SER A 18 -1.65 11.69 5.58
C SER A 18 -3.02 12.25 5.18
N ASN A 19 -3.31 12.35 3.88
CA ASN A 19 -4.59 12.78 3.35
C ASN A 19 -5.55 11.59 3.16
N ARG A 20 -6.70 11.61 3.84
CA ARG A 20 -7.73 10.57 3.71
C ARG A 20 -8.32 10.48 2.30
N ASN A 21 -8.45 11.62 1.61
CA ASN A 21 -9.03 11.65 0.27
C ASN A 21 -8.10 10.96 -0.73
N THR A 22 -6.79 11.23 -0.65
CA THR A 22 -5.79 10.51 -1.46
C THR A 22 -5.89 9.00 -1.29
N ARG A 23 -6.05 8.50 -0.06
CA ARG A 23 -6.25 7.06 0.17
C ARG A 23 -7.56 6.56 -0.44
N ALA A 24 -8.65 7.30 -0.28
CA ALA A 24 -9.94 6.94 -0.85
C ALA A 24 -9.90 6.89 -2.39
N ASP A 25 -9.25 7.87 -3.03
CA ASP A 25 -9.09 7.94 -4.48
C ASP A 25 -8.27 6.76 -5.01
N VAL A 26 -7.16 6.40 -4.33
CA VAL A 26 -6.36 5.21 -4.66
C VAL A 26 -7.20 3.94 -4.59
N LEU A 27 -7.94 3.74 -3.50
CA LEU A 27 -8.76 2.55 -3.31
C LEU A 27 -9.91 2.47 -4.33
N MET A 28 -10.53 3.61 -4.65
CA MET A 28 -11.59 3.69 -5.65
C MET A 28 -11.06 3.39 -7.05
N ALA A 29 -9.89 3.92 -7.39
CA ALA A 29 -9.29 3.74 -8.72
C ALA A 29 -8.82 2.30 -8.95
N LEU A 30 -8.25 1.65 -7.92
CA LEU A 30 -7.71 0.29 -8.05
C LEU A 30 -8.78 -0.79 -7.83
N GLY A 31 -9.66 -0.59 -6.84
CA GLY A 31 -10.62 -1.60 -6.40
C GLY A 31 -9.96 -2.91 -5.92
N PRO A 32 -10.75 -3.92 -5.50
CA PRO A 32 -10.23 -5.18 -5.00
C PRO A 32 -9.63 -6.08 -6.11
N ARG A 33 -9.78 -5.71 -7.39
CA ARG A 33 -9.30 -6.50 -8.52
C ARG A 33 -8.86 -5.60 -9.69
N PRO A 34 -7.67 -4.96 -9.60
CA PRO A 34 -7.21 -3.96 -10.58
C PRO A 34 -6.96 -4.53 -11.99
N SER A 35 -6.75 -5.85 -12.08
CA SER A 35 -6.60 -6.59 -13.33
C SER A 35 -7.20 -7.98 -13.20
N MET A 36 -7.73 -8.53 -14.30
CA MET A 36 -8.22 -9.91 -14.36
C MET A 36 -7.09 -10.95 -14.18
N SER A 37 -5.85 -10.56 -14.45
CA SER A 37 -4.67 -11.43 -14.28
C SER A 37 -4.11 -11.46 -12.86
N LEU A 38 -4.65 -10.65 -11.95
CA LEU A 38 -4.19 -10.56 -10.56
C LEU A 38 -5.17 -11.26 -9.60
N PRO A 39 -4.67 -11.81 -8.48
CA PRO A 39 -5.52 -12.19 -7.34
C PRO A 39 -6.27 -10.99 -6.77
N ILE A 40 -7.18 -11.26 -5.83
CA ILE A 40 -7.83 -10.20 -5.03
C ILE A 40 -6.75 -9.42 -4.27
N VAL A 41 -6.92 -8.10 -4.22
CA VAL A 41 -6.02 -7.20 -3.49
C VAL A 41 -6.67 -6.77 -2.18
N GLU A 42 -5.96 -6.97 -1.08
CA GLU A 42 -6.32 -6.52 0.25
C GLU A 42 -5.51 -5.27 0.62
N TYR A 43 -6.21 -4.18 0.94
CA TYR A 43 -5.59 -2.90 1.25
C TYR A 43 -5.58 -2.63 2.76
N THR A 44 -4.40 -2.39 3.32
CA THR A 44 -4.22 -1.76 4.63
C THR A 44 -3.88 -0.30 4.44
N GLN A 45 -4.52 0.60 5.19
CA GLN A 45 -4.31 2.05 5.08
C GLN A 45 -3.70 2.61 6.35
N VAL A 46 -2.69 3.47 6.19
CA VAL A 46 -2.04 4.19 7.30
C VAL A 46 -1.87 5.66 6.95
N ALA A 47 -1.96 6.51 7.97
CA ALA A 47 -1.92 7.97 7.79
C ALA A 47 -0.65 8.64 8.33
N THR A 48 0.16 7.90 9.07
CA THR A 48 1.37 8.44 9.72
C THR A 48 2.55 7.54 9.42
N GLU A 49 3.73 8.15 9.33
CA GLU A 49 5.00 7.43 9.11
C GLU A 49 5.26 6.35 10.19
N PRO A 50 5.09 6.60 11.50
CA PRO A 50 5.28 5.56 12.50
C PRO A 50 4.32 4.37 12.34
N ALA A 51 3.07 4.62 11.92
CA ALA A 51 2.11 3.55 11.65
C ALA A 51 2.49 2.76 10.39
N PHE A 52 3.05 3.43 9.37
CA PHE A 52 3.58 2.76 8.18
C PHE A 52 4.75 1.86 8.53
N ILE A 53 5.75 2.37 9.24
CA ILE A 53 6.93 1.60 9.65
C ILE A 53 6.49 0.40 10.49
N SER A 54 5.64 0.62 11.51
CA SER A 54 5.13 -0.45 12.35
C SER A 54 4.36 -1.51 11.55
N ALA A 55 3.53 -1.11 10.58
CA ALA A 55 2.82 -2.06 9.72
C ALA A 55 3.78 -2.82 8.80
N ALA A 56 4.74 -2.14 8.18
CA ALA A 56 5.71 -2.74 7.28
C ALA A 56 6.61 -3.77 8.00
N ASP A 57 7.09 -3.45 9.21
CA ASP A 57 7.98 -4.31 9.99
C ASP A 57 7.27 -5.57 10.53
N ASN A 58 6.00 -5.43 10.93
CA ASN A 58 5.24 -6.51 11.56
C ASN A 58 4.36 -7.29 10.57
N GLY A 59 4.12 -6.73 9.39
CA GLY A 59 3.24 -7.28 8.37
C GLY A 59 3.98 -8.06 7.28
N LYS A 60 3.22 -8.82 6.50
CA LYS A 60 3.67 -9.35 5.21
C LYS A 60 2.87 -8.63 4.12
N PHE A 61 3.54 -7.75 3.39
CA PHE A 61 2.98 -6.99 2.28
C PHE A 61 3.78 -7.26 1.01
N ASP A 62 3.08 -7.31 -0.11
CA ASP A 62 3.65 -7.58 -1.42
C ASP A 62 4.00 -6.29 -2.18
N LEU A 63 3.34 -5.18 -1.82
CA LEU A 63 3.52 -3.87 -2.44
C LEU A 63 3.19 -2.73 -1.45
N PHE A 64 3.94 -1.64 -1.58
CA PHE A 64 3.67 -0.38 -0.90
C PHE A 64 3.26 0.71 -1.91
N ILE A 65 2.21 1.46 -1.57
CA ILE A 65 1.81 2.68 -2.28
C ILE A 65 2.06 3.85 -1.33
N LEU A 66 2.99 4.74 -1.72
CA LEU A 66 3.45 5.85 -0.89
C LEU A 66 3.11 7.18 -1.54
N ASP A 67 2.37 8.02 -0.82
CA ASP A 67 2.10 9.39 -1.23
C ASP A 67 3.36 10.26 -1.08
N GLY A 68 3.92 10.68 -2.22
CA GLY A 68 5.13 11.51 -2.29
C GLY A 68 4.98 12.91 -1.69
N GLU A 69 3.76 13.41 -1.55
CA GLU A 69 3.44 14.75 -1.05
C GLU A 69 3.00 14.75 0.43
N ALA A 70 2.97 13.59 1.07
CA ALA A 70 2.61 13.47 2.49
C ALA A 70 3.53 14.31 3.39
N THR A 71 2.96 14.90 4.44
CA THR A 71 3.66 15.71 5.44
C THR A 71 3.51 15.10 6.84
N PRO A 72 4.53 15.14 7.72
CA PRO A 72 5.85 15.78 7.57
C PRO A 72 6.90 14.95 6.78
N ALA A 73 6.67 13.66 6.56
CA ALA A 73 7.52 12.81 5.73
C ALA A 73 6.76 12.33 4.48
N GLY A 74 7.22 12.81 3.32
CA GLY A 74 6.70 12.39 2.01
C GLY A 74 7.17 10.98 1.66
N GLY A 75 6.44 10.30 0.77
CA GLY A 75 6.70 8.93 0.35
C GLY A 75 8.11 8.69 -0.20
N MET A 76 8.78 9.72 -0.72
CA MET A 76 10.17 9.64 -1.16
C MET A 76 11.20 9.54 -0.01
N GLY A 77 10.88 10.09 1.16
CA GLY A 77 11.71 9.95 2.37
C GLY A 77 11.54 8.58 3.01
N LEU A 78 10.33 8.01 2.96
CA LEU A 78 10.03 6.66 3.41
C LEU A 78 10.66 5.58 2.53
N ALA A 79 10.69 5.78 1.20
CA ALA A 79 11.22 4.78 0.26
C ALA A 79 12.75 4.58 0.30
N ARG A 80 13.49 5.43 1.04
CA ARG A 80 14.95 5.36 1.15
C ARG A 80 15.46 4.81 2.49
N GLN A 81 14.56 4.58 3.43
CA GLN A 81 14.85 3.94 4.72
C GLN A 81 14.83 2.42 4.54
#